data_AF-A0A068Y232-F1
#
_entry.id   AF-A0A068Y232-F1
#
_cell.length_a   1.000
_cell.length_b   1.000
_cell.length_c   1.000
_cell.angle_alpha   90.00
_cell.angle_beta   90.00
_cell.angle_gamma   90.00
#
_symmetry.space_group_name_H-M   'P 1'
#
loop_
_entity.id
_entity.type
_entity.pdbx_description
1 polymer ?
#
loop_
_entity_poly.entity_id
_entity_poly.type
_entity_poly.pdbx_seq_one_letter_code
_entity_poly.pdbx_strand_id
1 'polypeptide(L)'
;MGCVISCGLKLVLQILNTVLCVGFLAIAVFGIILKSSKSFVQKILEKIFQQDPSSNNEDLKQFANFIIENAGGIAIVLIVVGLALAALCLIGCIASCCGCGILLKIYAVILIILLVAQIIAVAVIFSDPNRTSGWLVSSLETILESYGEQDPKGSMSKAVWNLLMGLEEPFCCGMNGYEDFSKSLTNLPPACCNGASKTCDSNAAKTANVVGCKDKIVQFTTDNMKILMYVSIGAILLQAALIVIVMLVICL
;
A
#
# COMPACT_ATOMS: atom_id res chain seq x y z
N MET A 1 -26.28 -10.41 -36.40
CA MET A 1 -26.30 -9.67 -35.11
C MET A 1 -25.04 -9.91 -34.25
N GLY A 2 -24.48 -11.13 -34.19
CA GLY A 2 -23.30 -11.43 -33.35
C GLY A 2 -22.03 -10.60 -33.62
N CYS A 3 -21.73 -10.26 -34.88
CA CYS A 3 -20.52 -9.50 -35.22
C CYS A 3 -20.49 -8.07 -34.63
N VAL A 4 -21.64 -7.40 -34.56
CA VAL A 4 -21.75 -6.04 -33.98
C VAL A 4 -21.56 -6.10 -32.46
N ILE A 5 -22.09 -7.13 -31.81
CA ILE A 5 -21.98 -7.35 -30.36
C ILE A 5 -20.54 -7.70 -29.97
N SER A 6 -19.90 -8.61 -30.71
CA SER A 6 -18.48 -8.98 -30.49
C SER A 6 -17.55 -7.78 -30.67
N CYS A 7 -17.79 -6.95 -31.70
CA CYS A 7 -17.03 -5.72 -31.93
C CYS A 7 -17.20 -4.69 -30.81
N GLY A 8 -18.45 -4.44 -30.39
CA GLY A 8 -18.73 -3.53 -29.28
C GLY A 8 -18.09 -3.98 -27.96
N LEU A 9 -18.12 -5.28 -27.67
CA LEU A 9 -17.57 -5.82 -26.44
C LEU A 9 -16.02 -5.77 -26.40
N LYS A 10 -15.36 -6.02 -27.53
CA LYS A 10 -13.92 -5.81 -27.69
C LYS A 10 -13.52 -4.35 -27.49
N LEU A 11 -14.33 -3.41 -28.01
CA LEU A 11 -14.11 -1.98 -27.83
C LEU A 11 -14.24 -1.58 -26.36
N VAL A 12 -15.26 -2.08 -25.64
CA VAL A 12 -15.39 -1.86 -24.19
C VAL A 12 -14.19 -2.41 -23.42
N LEU A 13 -13.77 -3.65 -23.71
CA LEU A 13 -12.62 -4.28 -23.08
C LEU A 13 -11.33 -3.49 -23.33
N GLN A 14 -11.15 -2.98 -24.56
CA GLN A 14 -10.00 -2.18 -24.94
C GLN A 14 -9.97 -0.83 -24.23
N ILE A 15 -11.11 -0.14 -24.14
CA ILE A 15 -11.21 1.13 -23.41
C ILE A 15 -10.87 0.91 -21.93
N LEU A 16 -11.48 -0.09 -21.30
CA LEU A 16 -11.29 -0.38 -19.88
C LEU A 16 -9.83 -0.74 -19.57
N ASN A 17 -9.22 -1.64 -20.35
CA ASN A 17 -7.80 -1.99 -20.17
C ASN A 17 -6.86 -0.83 -20.48
N THR A 18 -7.19 0.04 -21.44
CA THR A 18 -6.36 1.22 -21.75
C THR A 18 -6.39 2.21 -20.58
N VAL A 19 -7.57 2.50 -20.04
CA VAL A 19 -7.73 3.40 -18.87
C VAL A 19 -6.98 2.84 -17.67
N LEU A 20 -7.15 1.55 -17.37
CA LEU A 20 -6.43 0.90 -16.27
C LEU A 20 -4.92 0.90 -16.49
N CYS A 21 -4.45 0.60 -17.71
CA CYS A 21 -3.03 0.65 -18.06
C CYS A 21 -2.42 2.03 -17.80
N VAL A 22 -3.09 3.09 -18.27
CA VAL A 22 -2.63 4.46 -18.05
C VAL A 22 -2.59 4.79 -16.55
N GLY A 23 -3.62 4.38 -15.80
CA GLY A 23 -3.65 4.54 -14.34
C GLY A 23 -2.48 3.84 -13.64
N PHE A 24 -2.21 2.58 -13.97
CA PHE A 24 -1.11 1.81 -13.36
C PHE A 24 0.28 2.33 -13.78
N LEU A 25 0.43 2.81 -15.02
CA LEU A 25 1.65 3.49 -15.45
C LEU A 25 1.85 4.81 -14.70
N ALA A 26 0.78 5.59 -14.47
CA ALA A 26 0.87 6.81 -13.67
C ALA A 26 1.30 6.50 -12.22
N ILE A 27 0.77 5.44 -11.62
CA ILE A 27 1.18 4.96 -10.29
C ILE A 27 2.67 4.57 -10.28
N ALA A 28 3.13 3.81 -11.29
CA ALA A 28 4.53 3.42 -11.41
C ALA A 28 5.47 4.63 -11.58
N VAL A 29 5.09 5.58 -12.45
CA VAL A 29 5.83 6.84 -12.66
C VAL A 29 5.89 7.65 -11.36
N PHE A 30 4.77 7.75 -10.64
CA PHE A 30 4.75 8.40 -9.33
C PHE A 30 5.72 7.73 -8.35
N GLY A 31 5.76 6.39 -8.32
CA GLY A 31 6.76 5.64 -7.56
C GLY A 31 8.21 5.96 -7.97
N ILE A 32 8.52 6.03 -9.27
CA ILE A 32 9.86 6.41 -9.76
C ILE A 32 10.24 7.81 -9.27
N ILE A 33 9.30 8.75 -9.33
CA ILE A 33 9.52 10.12 -8.90
C ILE A 33 9.74 10.18 -7.38
N LEU A 34 8.93 9.47 -6.59
CA LEU A 34 9.13 9.34 -5.14
C LEU A 34 10.54 8.82 -4.82
N LYS A 35 11.02 7.82 -5.54
CA LYS A 35 12.37 7.26 -5.35
C LYS A 35 13.48 8.24 -5.73
N SER A 36 13.29 8.99 -6.81
CA SER A 36 14.38 9.72 -7.47
C SER A 36 14.48 11.18 -7.04
N SER A 37 13.41 11.79 -6.52
CA SER A 37 13.34 13.24 -6.35
C SER A 37 12.70 13.65 -5.03
N LYS A 38 13.49 13.67 -3.94
CA LYS A 38 13.09 14.24 -2.64
C LYS A 38 12.53 15.67 -2.78
N SER A 39 13.14 16.49 -3.62
CA SER A 39 12.68 17.86 -3.90
C SER A 39 11.33 17.93 -4.63
N PHE A 40 10.98 16.91 -5.42
CA PHE A 40 9.66 16.86 -6.04
C PHE A 40 8.59 16.45 -5.03
N VAL A 41 8.91 15.49 -4.15
CA VAL A 41 8.04 15.11 -3.03
C VAL A 41 7.76 16.33 -2.15
N GLN A 42 8.80 17.08 -1.77
CA GLN A 42 8.67 18.33 -1.01
C GLN A 42 7.78 19.35 -1.73
N LYS A 43 7.99 19.59 -3.02
CA LYS A 43 7.14 20.53 -3.80
C LYS A 43 5.69 20.11 -3.91
N ILE A 44 5.41 18.81 -4.06
CA ILE A 44 4.03 18.29 -4.04
C ILE A 44 3.40 18.57 -2.69
N LEU A 45 4.12 18.24 -1.61
CA LEU A 45 3.62 18.42 -0.26
C LEU A 45 3.38 19.89 0.06
N GLU A 46 4.30 20.78 -0.30
CA GLU A 46 4.11 22.23 -0.20
C GLU A 46 2.85 22.69 -0.95
N LYS A 47 2.61 22.19 -2.17
CA LYS A 47 1.38 22.53 -2.91
C LYS A 47 0.12 22.01 -2.22
N ILE A 48 0.14 20.79 -1.68
CA ILE A 48 -1.01 20.23 -0.95
C ILE A 48 -1.27 21.06 0.32
N PHE A 49 -0.23 21.46 1.07
CA PHE A 49 -0.38 22.32 2.24
C PHE A 49 -0.82 23.75 1.91
N GLN A 50 -0.41 24.28 0.76
CA GLN A 50 -0.84 25.61 0.32
C GLN A 50 -2.28 25.64 -0.21
N GLN A 51 -2.80 24.51 -0.66
CA GLN A 51 -4.14 24.44 -1.22
C GLN A 51 -5.25 24.52 -0.16
N ASP A 52 -4.92 24.35 1.13
CA ASP A 52 -5.91 24.44 2.22
C ASP A 52 -5.34 25.08 3.51
N PRO A 53 -5.22 26.42 3.57
CA PRO A 53 -4.66 27.14 4.73
C PRO A 53 -5.57 27.19 5.97
N SER A 54 -6.82 26.69 5.88
CA SER A 54 -7.83 26.71 6.95
C SER A 54 -8.03 25.37 7.68
N SER A 55 -7.37 24.30 7.24
CA SER A 55 -7.47 22.98 7.86
C SER A 55 -6.12 22.59 8.45
N ASN A 56 -5.97 22.76 9.76
CA ASN A 56 -4.81 22.30 10.54
C ASN A 56 -4.86 20.76 10.67
N ASN A 57 -4.85 20.02 9.56
CA ASN A 57 -4.81 18.57 9.57
C ASN A 57 -3.37 18.13 9.86
N GLU A 58 -3.05 18.00 11.14
CA GLU A 58 -1.76 17.49 11.64
C GLU A 58 -1.46 16.11 11.04
N ASP A 59 -2.49 15.29 10.79
CA ASP A 59 -2.41 13.98 10.14
C ASP A 59 -1.78 14.04 8.75
N LEU A 60 -2.12 15.06 7.96
CA LEU A 60 -1.61 15.23 6.61
C LEU A 60 -0.14 15.64 6.62
N LYS A 61 0.26 16.49 7.58
CA LYS A 61 1.67 16.86 7.82
C LYS A 61 2.50 15.66 8.25
N GLN A 62 1.93 14.83 9.10
CA GLN A 62 2.59 13.62 9.57
C GLN A 62 2.74 12.57 8.47
N PHE A 63 1.68 12.33 7.69
CA PHE A 63 1.71 11.43 6.54
C PHE A 63 2.69 11.92 5.46
N ALA A 64 2.75 13.23 5.23
CA ALA A 64 3.70 13.85 4.32
C ALA A 64 5.15 13.64 4.75
N ASN A 65 5.46 13.90 6.03
CA ASN A 65 6.80 13.67 6.59
C ASN A 65 7.18 12.19 6.51
N PHE A 66 6.24 11.30 6.80
CA PHE A 66 6.43 9.88 6.61
C PHE A 66 6.79 9.53 5.17
N ILE A 67 6.04 10.03 4.18
CA ILE A 67 6.36 9.81 2.76
C ILE A 67 7.75 10.34 2.43
N ILE A 68 8.16 11.51 2.93
CA ILE A 68 9.50 12.07 2.65
C ILE A 68 10.61 11.18 3.21
N GLU A 69 10.49 10.76 4.47
CA GLU A 69 11.51 9.95 5.14
C GLU A 69 11.62 8.56 4.51
N ASN A 70 10.51 8.05 4.00
CA ASN A 70 10.35 6.62 3.68
C ASN A 70 9.93 6.36 2.25
N ALA A 71 10.09 7.37 1.39
CA ALA A 71 9.80 7.34 -0.03
C ALA A 71 10.40 6.11 -0.71
N GLY A 72 11.57 5.64 -0.28
CA GLY A 72 12.27 4.50 -0.88
C GLY A 72 11.45 3.20 -0.89
N GLY A 73 10.91 2.78 0.26
CA GLY A 73 10.16 1.52 0.38
C GLY A 73 8.82 1.59 -0.34
N ILE A 74 8.06 2.66 -0.10
CA ILE A 74 6.76 2.92 -0.73
C ILE A 74 6.92 3.00 -2.26
N ALA A 75 7.94 3.71 -2.73
CA ALA A 75 8.22 3.83 -4.16
C ALA A 75 8.47 2.47 -4.82
N ILE A 76 9.26 1.60 -4.19
CA ILE A 76 9.56 0.28 -4.76
C ILE A 76 8.27 -0.53 -4.94
N VAL A 77 7.39 -0.54 -3.93
CA VAL A 77 6.10 -1.24 -4.01
C VAL A 77 5.24 -0.66 -5.14
N LEU A 78 5.13 0.68 -5.21
CA LEU A 78 4.35 1.36 -6.26
C LEU A 78 4.88 1.07 -7.67
N ILE A 79 6.20 1.04 -7.84
CA ILE A 79 6.85 0.72 -9.13
C ILE A 79 6.55 -0.73 -9.54
N VAL A 80 6.82 -1.69 -8.65
CA VAL A 80 6.69 -3.12 -8.97
C VAL A 80 5.23 -3.47 -9.25
N VAL A 81 4.32 -3.08 -8.36
CA VAL A 81 2.88 -3.36 -8.51
C VAL A 81 2.32 -2.61 -9.71
N GLY A 82 2.66 -1.32 -9.87
CA GLY A 82 2.19 -0.52 -11.01
C GLY A 82 2.63 -1.09 -12.35
N LEU A 83 3.90 -1.47 -12.50
CA LEU A 83 4.39 -2.07 -13.75
C LEU A 83 3.80 -3.45 -14.02
N ALA A 84 3.65 -4.30 -12.99
CA ALA A 84 3.05 -5.62 -13.14
C ALA A 84 1.59 -5.53 -13.61
N LEU A 85 0.80 -4.66 -12.99
CA LEU A 85 -0.60 -4.45 -13.37
C LEU A 85 -0.74 -3.76 -14.73
N ALA A 86 0.14 -2.80 -15.05
CA ALA A 86 0.19 -2.19 -16.39
C ALA A 86 0.50 -3.24 -17.47
N ALA A 87 1.45 -4.14 -17.23
CA ALA A 87 1.75 -5.23 -18.16
C ALA A 87 0.55 -6.16 -18.40
N LEU A 88 -0.20 -6.49 -17.33
CA LEU A 88 -1.45 -7.26 -17.47
C LEU A 88 -2.49 -6.52 -18.32
N CYS A 89 -2.65 -5.21 -18.11
CA CYS A 89 -3.56 -4.40 -18.93
C CYS A 89 -3.11 -4.30 -20.39
N LEU A 90 -1.80 -4.19 -20.65
CA LEU A 90 -1.24 -4.20 -22.01
C LEU A 90 -1.54 -5.52 -22.72
N ILE A 91 -1.39 -6.67 -22.03
CA ILE A 91 -1.77 -7.97 -22.58
C ILE A 91 -3.26 -7.96 -22.94
N GLY A 92 -4.13 -7.41 -22.09
CA GLY A 92 -5.56 -7.25 -22.37
C GLY A 92 -5.86 -6.38 -23.60
N CYS A 93 -5.14 -5.25 -23.75
CA CYS A 93 -5.26 -4.38 -24.93
C CYS A 93 -4.83 -5.10 -26.21
N ILE A 94 -3.68 -5.79 -26.18
CA ILE A 94 -3.16 -6.54 -27.34
C ILE A 94 -4.11 -7.70 -27.69
N ALA A 95 -4.63 -8.42 -26.68
CA ALA A 95 -5.59 -9.51 -26.86
C ALA A 95 -6.86 -9.03 -27.56
N SER A 96 -7.37 -7.84 -27.20
CA SER A 96 -8.56 -7.26 -27.83
C SER A 96 -8.28 -6.77 -29.26
N CYS A 97 -7.15 -6.09 -29.48
CA CYS A 97 -6.81 -5.45 -30.75
C CYS A 97 -6.38 -6.46 -31.84
N CYS A 98 -5.57 -7.45 -31.50
CA CYS A 98 -5.03 -8.40 -32.47
C CYS A 98 -6.02 -9.50 -32.89
N GLY A 99 -7.19 -9.57 -32.24
CA GLY A 99 -8.20 -10.61 -32.51
C GLY A 99 -7.71 -12.04 -32.26
N CYS A 100 -6.56 -12.21 -31.60
CA CYS A 100 -5.95 -13.51 -31.36
C CYS A 100 -6.69 -14.23 -30.22
N GLY A 101 -7.57 -15.17 -30.57
CA GLY A 101 -8.36 -15.93 -29.59
C GLY A 101 -7.52 -16.70 -28.57
N ILE A 102 -6.29 -17.10 -28.93
CA ILE A 102 -5.37 -17.77 -27.99
C ILE A 102 -4.91 -16.78 -26.91
N LEU A 103 -4.50 -15.57 -27.28
CA LEU A 103 -4.04 -14.55 -26.33
C LEU A 103 -5.18 -14.11 -25.39
N LEU A 104 -6.40 -14.02 -25.91
CA LEU A 104 -7.59 -13.72 -25.10
C LEU A 104 -7.90 -14.83 -24.08
N LYS A 105 -7.72 -16.11 -24.45
CA LYS A 105 -7.84 -17.24 -23.52
C LYS A 105 -6.77 -17.21 -22.43
N ILE A 106 -5.50 -16.93 -22.79
CA ILE A 106 -4.41 -16.80 -21.81
C ILE A 106 -4.73 -15.66 -20.83
N TYR A 107 -5.17 -14.51 -21.33
CA TYR A 107 -5.58 -13.38 -20.52
C TYR A 107 -6.74 -13.75 -19.56
N ALA A 108 -7.75 -14.47 -20.05
CA ALA A 108 -8.85 -14.97 -19.22
C ALA A 108 -8.36 -15.89 -18.10
N VAL A 109 -7.45 -16.83 -18.40
CA VAL A 109 -6.87 -17.75 -17.41
C VAL A 109 -6.11 -16.97 -16.34
N ILE A 110 -5.30 -15.98 -16.72
CA ILE A 110 -4.57 -15.13 -15.76
C ILE A 110 -5.57 -14.38 -14.85
N LEU A 111 -6.61 -13.78 -15.41
CA LEU A 111 -7.65 -13.11 -14.62
C LEU A 111 -8.37 -14.05 -13.67
N ILE A 112 -8.67 -15.29 -14.08
CA ILE A 112 -9.31 -16.28 -13.20
C ILE A 112 -8.38 -16.68 -12.05
N ILE A 113 -7.10 -16.93 -12.32
CA ILE A 113 -6.12 -17.24 -11.27
C ILE A 113 -6.02 -16.09 -10.27
N LEU A 114 -5.93 -14.85 -10.75
CA LEU A 114 -5.90 -13.67 -9.89
C LEU A 114 -7.19 -13.52 -9.07
N LEU A 115 -8.36 -13.82 -9.65
CA LEU A 115 -9.65 -13.75 -8.96
C LEU A 115 -9.71 -14.76 -7.81
N VAL A 116 -9.29 -15.99 -8.06
CA VAL A 116 -9.23 -17.05 -7.03
C VAL A 116 -8.23 -16.66 -5.94
N ALA A 117 -7.04 -16.18 -6.30
CA ALA A 117 -6.06 -15.71 -5.33
C ALA A 117 -6.60 -14.57 -4.46
N GLN A 118 -7.34 -13.63 -5.06
CA GLN A 118 -7.96 -12.52 -4.34
C GLN A 118 -9.07 -12.99 -3.39
N ILE A 119 -9.93 -13.92 -3.82
CA ILE A 119 -10.97 -14.51 -2.97
C ILE A 119 -10.34 -15.23 -1.77
N ILE A 120 -9.28 -16.02 -1.99
CA ILE A 120 -8.56 -16.70 -0.90
C ILE A 120 -7.93 -15.68 0.05
N ALA A 121 -7.24 -14.66 -0.47
CA ALA A 121 -6.62 -13.62 0.35
C ALA A 121 -7.65 -12.90 1.23
N VAL A 122 -8.79 -12.50 0.64
CA VAL A 122 -9.90 -11.87 1.37
C VAL A 122 -10.46 -12.85 2.41
N ALA A 123 -10.75 -14.09 2.04
CA ALA A 123 -11.26 -15.08 2.98
C ALA A 123 -10.32 -15.26 4.19
N VAL A 124 -9.01 -15.36 3.96
CA VAL A 124 -8.01 -15.51 5.04
C VAL A 124 -7.94 -14.25 5.92
N ILE A 125 -7.87 -13.07 5.32
CA ILE A 125 -7.73 -11.79 6.04
C ILE A 125 -8.98 -11.49 6.90
N PHE A 126 -10.17 -11.84 6.40
CA PHE A 126 -11.44 -11.50 7.05
C PHE A 126 -12.06 -12.65 7.85
N SER A 127 -11.51 -13.87 7.82
CA SER A 127 -12.08 -15.01 8.56
C SER A 127 -11.97 -14.85 10.07
N ASP A 128 -10.89 -14.26 10.58
CA ASP A 128 -10.67 -14.07 12.01
C ASP A 128 -9.86 -12.78 12.25
N PRO A 129 -10.50 -11.69 12.71
CA PRO A 129 -9.82 -10.42 12.93
C PRO A 129 -8.73 -10.50 14.02
N ASN A 130 -8.86 -11.42 14.98
CA ASN A 130 -7.85 -11.63 16.02
C ASN A 130 -6.63 -12.35 15.45
N ARG A 131 -6.81 -13.32 14.55
CA ARG A 131 -5.70 -13.96 13.83
C ARG A 131 -4.98 -12.96 12.92
N THR A 132 -5.73 -12.13 12.18
CA THR A 132 -5.17 -11.14 11.26
C THR A 132 -4.38 -10.06 12.01
N SER A 133 -4.94 -9.51 13.09
CA SER A 133 -4.23 -8.55 13.94
C SER A 133 -3.01 -9.18 14.61
N GLY A 134 -3.12 -10.43 15.09
CA GLY A 134 -1.97 -11.17 15.63
C GLY A 134 -0.85 -11.39 14.62
N TRP A 135 -1.19 -11.78 13.38
CA TRP A 135 -0.23 -11.95 12.30
C TRP A 135 0.45 -10.62 11.91
N LEU A 136 -0.31 -9.51 11.88
CA LEU A 136 0.23 -8.18 11.65
C LEU A 136 1.18 -7.75 12.76
N VAL A 137 0.79 -7.96 14.03
CA VAL A 137 1.64 -7.69 15.19
C VAL A 137 2.96 -8.46 15.09
N SER A 138 2.91 -9.77 14.85
CA SER A 138 4.14 -10.57 14.70
C SER A 138 4.99 -10.14 13.51
N SER A 139 4.36 -9.79 12.38
CA SER A 139 5.09 -9.32 11.20
C SER A 139 5.79 -7.98 11.45
N LEU A 140 5.10 -7.05 12.13
CA LEU A 140 5.68 -5.76 12.52
C LEU A 140 6.79 -5.93 13.56
N GLU A 141 6.65 -6.87 14.49
CA GLU A 141 7.68 -7.24 15.45
C GLU A 141 8.94 -7.74 14.74
N THR A 142 8.82 -8.67 13.77
CA THR A 142 9.97 -9.11 12.95
C THR A 142 10.59 -7.96 12.17
N ILE A 143 9.77 -7.05 11.64
CA ILE A 143 10.30 -5.85 10.96
C ILE A 143 11.08 -4.98 11.96
N LEU A 144 10.63 -4.85 13.21
CA LEU A 144 11.28 -4.04 14.25
C LEU A 144 12.71 -4.50 14.54
N GLU A 145 12.98 -5.80 14.45
CA GLU A 145 14.32 -6.36 14.70
C GLU A 145 15.39 -5.74 13.80
N SER A 146 15.05 -5.48 12.53
CA SER A 146 15.95 -4.83 11.56
C SER A 146 16.05 -3.32 11.74
N TYR A 147 15.34 -2.69 12.69
CA TYR A 147 15.27 -1.23 12.80
C TYR A 147 16.65 -0.59 13.03
N GLY A 148 17.59 -1.27 13.69
CA GLY A 148 18.96 -0.77 13.89
C GLY A 148 19.89 -0.89 12.68
N GLU A 149 19.51 -1.67 11.67
CA GLU A 149 20.39 -2.04 10.56
C GLU A 149 20.58 -0.87 9.56
N GLN A 150 21.73 -0.86 8.88
CA GLN A 150 22.08 0.14 7.85
C GLN A 150 21.86 -0.36 6.43
N ASP A 151 21.41 -1.60 6.27
CA ASP A 151 21.13 -2.22 4.99
C ASP A 151 19.76 -1.77 4.44
N PRO A 152 19.37 -2.19 3.23
CA PRO A 152 18.06 -1.87 2.66
C PRO A 152 16.89 -2.35 3.53
N LYS A 153 17.05 -3.46 4.29
CA LYS A 153 16.02 -3.96 5.20
C LYS A 153 15.84 -3.05 6.41
N GLY A 154 16.93 -2.60 7.03
CA GLY A 154 16.85 -1.64 8.13
C GLY A 154 16.28 -0.30 7.72
N SER A 155 16.56 0.15 6.50
CA SER A 155 15.93 1.35 5.94
C SER A 155 14.41 1.19 5.79
N MET A 156 13.93 0.01 5.36
CA MET A 156 12.51 -0.31 5.29
C MET A 156 11.87 -0.47 6.68
N SER A 157 12.59 -1.04 7.64
CA SER A 157 12.10 -1.15 9.01
C SER A 157 11.93 0.21 9.67
N LYS A 158 12.95 1.08 9.56
CA LYS A 158 12.91 2.47 10.02
C LYS A 158 11.70 3.20 9.48
N ALA A 159 11.40 2.97 8.21
CA ALA A 159 10.22 3.50 7.59
C ALA A 159 8.93 3.09 8.29
N VAL A 160 8.63 1.80 8.26
CA VAL A 160 7.36 1.28 8.78
C VAL A 160 7.16 1.72 10.23
N TRP A 161 8.20 1.64 11.05
CA TRP A 161 8.10 1.96 12.47
C TRP A 161 8.05 3.45 12.77
N ASN A 162 8.80 4.30 12.08
CA ASN A 162 8.68 5.76 12.29
C ASN A 162 7.31 6.29 11.89
N LEU A 163 6.66 5.71 10.85
CA LEU A 163 5.26 6.00 10.59
C LEU A 163 4.42 5.64 11.81
N LEU A 164 4.55 4.38 12.22
CA LEU A 164 3.59 3.75 13.10
C LEU A 164 3.62 4.33 14.51
N MET A 165 4.83 4.64 14.99
CA MET A 165 5.04 5.37 16.23
C MET A 165 4.58 6.83 16.14
N GLY A 166 4.65 7.41 14.94
CA GLY A 166 4.19 8.78 14.67
C GLY A 166 2.67 8.88 14.62
N LEU A 167 1.99 8.04 13.83
CA LEU A 167 0.57 8.12 13.47
C LEU A 167 -0.32 8.54 14.65
N GLU A 168 -0.92 9.73 14.60
CA GLU A 168 -1.99 10.26 15.49
C GLU A 168 -1.64 10.30 16.99
N GLU A 169 -1.98 11.37 17.72
CA GLU A 169 -1.84 11.34 19.18
C GLU A 169 -2.87 10.38 19.81
N PRO A 170 -2.50 9.57 20.82
CA PRO A 170 -1.21 9.55 21.52
C PRO A 170 -0.12 8.75 20.78
N PHE A 171 1.12 9.26 20.79
CA PHE A 171 2.29 8.53 20.29
C PHE A 171 2.45 7.17 20.97
N CYS A 172 3.07 6.23 20.27
CA CYS A 172 3.47 4.94 20.81
C CYS A 172 4.95 4.68 20.51
N CYS A 173 5.59 3.76 21.24
CA CYS A 173 7.01 3.47 21.11
C CYS A 173 7.29 1.97 21.11
N GLY A 174 7.90 1.46 20.04
CA GLY A 174 8.18 0.03 19.90
C GLY A 174 6.91 -0.82 19.87
N MET A 175 7.07 -2.14 19.97
CA MET A 175 5.93 -3.04 20.03
C MET A 175 5.30 -3.00 21.44
N ASN A 176 6.13 -3.18 22.46
CA ASN A 176 5.75 -3.21 23.86
C ASN A 176 6.34 -2.02 24.65
N GLY A 177 7.34 -1.33 24.11
CA GLY A 177 7.91 -0.12 24.72
C GLY A 177 9.30 0.25 24.17
N TYR A 178 9.92 1.25 24.78
CA TYR A 178 11.26 1.73 24.39
C TYR A 178 12.36 0.66 24.54
N GLU A 179 12.16 -0.33 25.41
CA GLU A 179 13.13 -1.40 25.66
C GLU A 179 13.33 -2.31 24.45
N ASP A 180 12.37 -2.35 23.51
CA ASP A 180 12.49 -3.10 22.26
C ASP A 180 13.66 -2.58 21.38
N PHE A 181 14.09 -1.33 21.58
CA PHE A 181 15.23 -0.73 20.89
C PHE A 181 16.55 -0.82 21.67
N SER A 182 16.50 -1.16 22.97
CA SER A 182 17.60 -0.96 23.93
C SER A 182 18.89 -1.74 23.64
N LYS A 183 18.81 -2.78 22.82
CA LYS A 183 19.99 -3.58 22.40
C LYS A 183 20.60 -3.12 21.07
N SER A 184 19.92 -2.24 20.34
CA SER A 184 20.22 -1.99 18.92
C SER A 184 20.57 -0.53 18.62
N LEU A 185 20.29 0.43 19.52
CA LEU A 185 20.41 1.86 19.23
C LEU A 185 20.85 2.71 20.43
N THR A 186 21.75 3.67 20.17
CA THR A 186 22.14 4.72 21.13
C THR A 186 21.14 5.88 21.17
N ASN A 187 20.45 6.16 20.06
CA ASN A 187 19.41 7.19 19.96
C ASN A 187 18.11 6.55 19.47
N LEU A 188 17.04 6.78 20.21
CA LEU A 188 15.70 6.29 19.91
C LEU A 188 14.93 7.27 19.00
N PRO A 189 13.86 6.80 18.35
CA PRO A 189 12.95 7.64 17.58
C PRO A 189 12.34 8.74 18.46
N PRO A 190 12.16 9.99 17.97
CA PRO A 190 11.58 11.09 18.76
C PRO A 190 10.19 10.79 19.34
N ALA A 191 9.39 9.97 18.66
CA ALA A 191 8.07 9.52 19.13
C ALA A 191 8.14 8.80 20.49
N CYS A 192 9.25 8.12 20.80
CA CYS A 192 9.51 7.49 22.09
C CYS A 192 9.74 8.49 23.25
N CYS A 193 9.88 9.77 22.93
CA CYS A 193 10.04 10.87 23.87
C CYS A 193 8.95 11.95 23.67
N ASN A 194 7.70 11.55 23.35
CA ASN A 194 6.56 12.43 23.06
C ASN A 194 6.79 13.43 21.90
N GLY A 195 7.72 13.15 20.99
CA GLY A 195 8.01 14.02 19.85
C GLY A 195 8.69 15.36 20.20
N ALA A 196 8.92 15.66 21.48
CA ALA A 196 9.38 16.97 21.94
C ALA A 196 10.92 17.14 21.96
N SER A 197 11.67 16.03 21.99
CA SER A 197 13.14 16.07 22.13
C SER A 197 13.87 15.91 20.78
N LYS A 198 14.86 16.77 20.52
CA LYS A 198 15.80 16.62 19.39
C LYS A 198 16.69 15.38 19.52
N THR A 199 16.89 14.88 20.74
CA THR A 199 17.69 13.69 21.05
C THR A 199 16.93 12.85 22.08
N CYS A 200 16.48 11.67 21.68
CA CYS A 200 15.78 10.74 22.57
C CYS A 200 16.76 9.64 22.98
N ASP A 201 17.30 9.71 24.19
CA ASP A 201 18.09 8.63 24.78
C ASP A 201 17.18 7.70 25.62
N SER A 202 17.72 6.58 26.09
CA SER A 202 16.94 5.60 26.86
C SER A 202 16.40 6.16 28.18
N ASN A 203 17.09 7.12 28.80
CA ASN A 203 16.63 7.75 30.05
C ASN A 203 15.45 8.69 29.81
N ALA A 204 15.52 9.48 28.73
CA ALA A 204 14.43 10.35 28.30
C ALA A 204 13.20 9.52 27.90
N ALA A 205 13.39 8.43 27.14
CA ALA A 205 12.30 7.53 26.76
C ALA A 205 11.65 6.85 27.97
N LYS A 206 12.46 6.41 28.94
CA LYS A 206 11.98 5.87 30.21
C LYS A 206 11.19 6.90 31.03
N THR A 207 11.63 8.16 31.03
CA THR A 207 10.94 9.25 31.73
C THR A 207 9.62 9.60 31.06
N ALA A 208 9.60 9.60 29.72
CA ALA A 208 8.38 9.83 28.94
C ALA A 208 7.36 8.69 29.10
N ASN A 209 7.84 7.45 29.32
CA ASN A 209 7.03 6.26 29.57
C ASN A 209 5.90 6.07 28.54
N VAL A 210 6.24 6.25 27.26
CA VAL A 210 5.33 6.09 26.14
C VAL A 210 4.93 4.62 25.99
N VAL A 211 3.64 4.34 25.84
CA VAL A 211 3.10 2.98 25.69
C VAL A 211 3.53 2.32 24.37
N GLY A 212 3.55 0.98 24.34
CA GLY A 212 3.82 0.22 23.13
C GLY A 212 2.75 0.37 22.04
N CYS A 213 3.12 0.14 20.78
CA CYS A 213 2.21 0.31 19.65
C CYS A 213 1.24 -0.86 19.42
N LYS A 214 1.39 -1.97 20.14
CA LYS A 214 0.59 -3.19 19.92
C LYS A 214 -0.92 -2.94 19.89
N ASP A 215 -1.47 -2.30 20.93
CA ASP A 215 -2.91 -2.07 21.03
C ASP A 215 -3.40 -1.12 19.94
N LYS A 216 -2.57 -0.13 19.58
CA LYS A 216 -2.83 0.81 18.49
C LYS A 216 -2.86 0.11 17.13
N ILE A 217 -1.95 -0.83 16.87
CA ILE A 217 -1.94 -1.66 15.66
C ILE A 217 -3.22 -2.48 15.57
N VAL A 218 -3.60 -3.14 16.66
CA VAL A 218 -4.81 -3.97 16.73
C VAL A 218 -6.06 -3.13 16.49
N GLN A 219 -6.14 -1.97 17.14
CA GLN A 219 -7.26 -1.04 16.97
C GLN A 219 -7.33 -0.49 15.54
N PHE A 220 -6.22 0.03 15.01
CA PHE A 220 -6.14 0.53 13.64
C PHE A 220 -6.53 -0.54 12.61
N THR A 221 -6.06 -1.77 12.82
CA THR A 221 -6.41 -2.91 11.95
C THR A 221 -7.91 -3.15 12.00
N THR A 222 -8.51 -3.18 13.18
CA THR A 222 -9.94 -3.48 13.38
C THR A 222 -10.83 -2.39 12.80
N ASP A 223 -10.48 -1.13 13.00
CA ASP A 223 -11.26 0.03 12.56
C ASP A 223 -11.26 0.17 11.04
N ASN A 224 -10.11 -0.04 10.40
CA ASN A 224 -9.95 0.10 8.96
C ASN A 224 -10.28 -1.17 8.16
N MET A 225 -10.44 -2.31 8.83
CA MET A 225 -10.78 -3.58 8.18
C MET A 225 -12.07 -3.46 7.35
N LYS A 226 -13.07 -2.70 7.81
CA LYS A 226 -14.33 -2.47 7.04
C LYS A 226 -14.08 -1.78 5.70
N ILE A 227 -13.25 -0.73 5.67
CA ILE A 227 -12.92 -0.01 4.44
C ILE A 227 -12.18 -0.93 3.48
N LEU A 228 -11.19 -1.68 3.99
CA LEU A 228 -10.45 -2.66 3.20
C LEU A 228 -11.37 -3.74 2.60
N MET A 229 -12.41 -4.15 3.35
CA MET A 229 -13.41 -5.10 2.88
C MET A 229 -14.18 -4.56 1.67
N TYR A 230 -14.70 -3.34 1.76
CA TYR A 230 -15.44 -2.72 0.66
C TYR A 230 -14.60 -2.55 -0.60
N VAL A 231 -13.35 -2.09 -0.45
CA VAL A 231 -12.41 -1.96 -1.57
C VAL A 231 -12.14 -3.32 -2.22
N SER A 232 -11.93 -4.36 -1.41
CA SER A 232 -11.66 -5.72 -1.90
C SER A 232 -12.86 -6.32 -2.64
N ILE A 233 -14.07 -6.15 -2.10
CA ILE A 233 -15.31 -6.59 -2.77
C ILE A 233 -15.48 -5.87 -4.11
N GLY A 234 -15.27 -4.55 -4.15
CA GLY A 234 -15.34 -3.76 -5.38
C GLY A 234 -14.36 -4.25 -6.45
N ALA A 235 -13.12 -4.55 -6.06
CA ALA A 235 -12.12 -5.10 -6.97
C ALA A 235 -12.50 -6.49 -7.51
N ILE A 236 -13.02 -7.38 -6.66
CA ILE A 236 -13.52 -8.71 -7.06
C ILE A 236 -14.66 -8.59 -8.07
N LEU A 237 -15.63 -7.70 -7.81
CA LEU A 237 -16.77 -7.49 -8.72
C LEU A 237 -16.33 -6.93 -10.07
N LEU A 238 -15.41 -5.95 -10.06
CA LEU A 238 -14.85 -5.38 -11.29
C LEU A 238 -14.11 -6.44 -12.11
N GLN A 239 -13.31 -7.28 -11.45
CA GLN A 239 -12.56 -8.35 -12.11
C GLN A 239 -13.48 -9.46 -12.63
N ALA A 240 -14.53 -9.82 -11.88
CA ALA A 240 -15.53 -10.78 -12.33
C ALA A 240 -16.28 -10.25 -13.57
N ALA A 241 -16.65 -8.97 -13.58
CA ALA A 241 -17.29 -8.34 -14.74
C ALA A 241 -16.36 -8.36 -15.97
N LEU A 242 -15.07 -8.07 -15.79
CA LEU A 242 -14.05 -8.21 -16.83
C LEU A 242 -13.96 -9.62 -17.39
N ILE A 243 -13.95 -10.64 -16.52
CA ILE A 243 -13.92 -12.05 -16.95
C ILE A 243 -15.17 -12.41 -17.74
N VAL A 244 -16.36 -11.98 -17.30
CA VAL A 244 -17.62 -12.24 -18.03
C VAL A 244 -17.57 -11.61 -19.43
N ILE A 245 -17.11 -10.36 -19.53
CA ILE A 245 -16.90 -9.66 -20.80
C ILE A 245 -15.96 -10.48 -21.69
N VAL A 246 -14.80 -10.90 -21.18
CA VAL A 246 -13.82 -11.68 -21.95
C VAL A 246 -14.41 -13.01 -22.42
N MET A 247 -15.13 -13.73 -21.56
CA MET A 247 -15.76 -15.01 -21.91
C MET A 247 -16.84 -14.84 -22.99
N LEU A 248 -17.65 -13.79 -22.91
CA LEU A 248 -18.61 -13.45 -23.95
C LEU A 248 -17.93 -13.13 -25.29
N VAL A 249 -16.79 -12.41 -25.29
CA VAL A 249 -15.99 -12.19 -26.51
C VAL A 249 -15.42 -13.50 -27.06
N ILE A 250 -15.00 -14.43 -26.20
CA ILE A 250 -14.48 -15.74 -26.66
C ILE A 250 -15.59 -16.58 -27.30
N CYS A 251 -16.83 -16.47 -26.81
CA CYS A 251 -17.99 -17.22 -27.29
C CYS A 251 -18.67 -16.63 -28.53
N LEU A 252 -18.48 -15.34 -28.84
CA LEU A 252 -19.13 -14.58 -29.94
C LEU A 252 -18.22 -14.35 -31.14
#